data_AF-A0A963JF99-F1
#
_entry.id   AF-A0A963JF99-F1
#
_cell.length_a   1.000
_cell.length_b   1.000
_cell.length_c   1.000
_cell.angle_alpha   90.00
_cell.angle_beta   90.00
_cell.angle_gamma   90.00
#
_symmetry.space_group_name_H-M   'P 1'
#
loop_
_entity.id
_entity.type
_entity.pdbx_description
1 polymer ?
#
loop_
_entity_poly.entity_id
_entity_poly.type
_entity_poly.pdbx_seq_one_letter_code
_entity_poly.pdbx_strand_id
1 'polypeptide(L)'
;ASAVSAGGPFDLKFVRQEPQLGTGHAVQQAAPLLQDDGTVLVLSGDVPLTQPGTVRALVQASADQALALLTVRLREPRGYGRIVRGADGSVRGIVEEKDA
;
A
#
# COMPACT_ATOMS: atom_id res chain seq x y z
N ALA A 1 -4.14 2.77 19.98
CA ALA A 1 -3.92 1.36 19.64
C ALA A 1 -2.87 0.77 20.57
N SER A 2 -3.08 -0.43 21.13
CA SER A 2 -2.02 -1.13 21.89
C SER A 2 -1.12 -1.86 20.91
N ALA A 3 0.17 -1.53 20.89
CA ALA A 3 1.15 -2.17 20.04
C ALA A 3 1.82 -3.33 20.79
N VAL A 4 2.04 -4.44 20.10
CA VAL A 4 2.81 -5.59 20.61
C VAL A 4 4.07 -5.74 19.75
N SER A 5 5.20 -6.08 20.36
CA SER A 5 6.43 -6.46 19.65
C SER A 5 6.60 -7.98 19.64
N ALA A 6 7.13 -8.52 18.54
CA ALA A 6 7.51 -9.93 18.46
C ALA A 6 9.04 -10.04 18.49
N GLY A 7 9.57 -10.95 19.32
CA GLY A 7 11.00 -11.22 19.39
C GLY A 7 11.47 -12.00 18.16
N GLY A 8 12.19 -11.33 17.26
CA GLY A 8 12.82 -11.90 16.08
C GLY A 8 13.98 -11.01 15.60
N PRO A 9 14.64 -11.33 14.48
CA PRO A 9 15.75 -10.53 13.95
C PRO A 9 15.33 -9.12 13.49
N PHE A 10 14.02 -8.87 13.42
CA PHE A 10 13.44 -7.57 13.07
C PHE A 10 12.59 -7.05 14.24
N ASP A 11 12.71 -5.76 14.52
CA ASP A 11 11.83 -5.06 15.47
C ASP A 11 10.47 -4.82 14.80
N LEU A 12 9.59 -5.81 14.89
CA LEU A 12 8.25 -5.77 14.32
C LEU A 12 7.26 -5.18 15.32
N LYS A 13 6.52 -4.17 14.88
CA LYS A 13 5.39 -3.59 15.63
C LYS A 13 4.08 -4.06 15.02
N PHE A 14 3.18 -4.58 15.85
CA PHE A 14 1.86 -5.04 15.44
C PHE A 14 0.77 -4.10 15.92
N VAL A 15 -0.19 -3.84 15.05
CA VAL A 15 -1.40 -3.08 15.39
C VAL A 15 -2.63 -3.86 14.92
N ARG A 16 -3.65 -3.93 15.77
CA ARG A 16 -4.93 -4.55 15.44
C ARG A 16 -5.87 -3.52 14.81
N GLN A 17 -6.42 -3.87 13.65
CA GLN A 17 -7.56 -3.16 13.08
C GLN A 17 -8.87 -3.74 13.62
N GLU A 18 -9.58 -2.97 14.45
CA GLU A 18 -10.88 -3.35 14.98
C GLU A 18 -11.76 -2.10 15.14
N PRO A 19 -12.95 -2.04 14.50
CA PRO A 19 -13.50 -2.99 13.52
C PRO A 19 -12.80 -2.90 12.14
N GLN A 20 -13.08 -3.87 11.25
CA GLN A 20 -12.50 -3.91 9.90
C GLN A 20 -13.24 -2.96 8.94
N LEU A 21 -12.80 -1.70 8.90
CA LEU A 21 -13.39 -0.63 8.09
C LEU A 21 -12.62 -0.35 6.78
N GLY A 22 -11.94 -1.36 6.23
CA GLY A 22 -11.20 -1.27 4.97
C GLY A 22 -9.72 -0.88 5.09
N THR A 23 -9.03 -0.84 3.94
CA THR A 23 -7.56 -0.68 3.86
C THR A 23 -7.07 0.68 4.38
N GLY A 24 -7.79 1.77 4.12
CA GLY A 24 -7.48 3.09 4.66
C GLY A 24 -7.50 3.12 6.19
N HIS A 25 -8.51 2.49 6.80
CA HIS A 25 -8.57 2.36 8.26
C HIS A 25 -7.41 1.51 8.81
N ALA A 26 -7.00 0.45 8.10
CA ALA A 26 -5.85 -0.36 8.51
C ALA A 26 -4.56 0.46 8.58
N VAL A 27 -4.30 1.31 7.57
CA VAL A 27 -3.16 2.23 7.58
C VAL A 27 -3.29 3.27 8.70
N GLN A 28 -4.47 3.83 8.92
CA GLN A 28 -4.72 4.78 10.02
C GLN A 28 -4.41 4.18 11.39
N GLN A 29 -4.69 2.89 11.61
CA GLN A 29 -4.34 2.24 12.87
C GLN A 29 -2.81 2.16 13.07
N ALA A 30 -2.04 1.97 11.99
CA ALA A 30 -0.58 1.90 12.05
C ALA A 30 0.10 3.28 12.12
N ALA A 31 -0.54 4.34 11.61
CA ALA A 31 0.04 5.67 11.46
C ALA A 31 0.72 6.23 12.74
N PRO A 32 0.19 6.07 13.96
CA PRO A 32 0.84 6.59 15.18
C PRO A 32 2.19 5.94 15.53
N LEU A 33 2.56 4.83 14.86
CA LEU A 33 3.84 4.14 15.08
C LEU A 33 4.89 4.46 14.01
N LEU A 34 4.51 5.21 12.98
CA LEU A 34 5.38 5.62 11.87
C LEU A 34 6.15 6.88 12.26
N GLN A 35 7.30 7.09 11.63
CA GLN A 35 8.06 8.34 11.76
C GLN A 35 7.42 9.43 10.89
N ASP A 36 7.45 10.67 11.35
CA ASP A 36 6.80 11.80 10.68
C ASP A 36 7.46 12.18 9.34
N ASP A 37 8.77 11.97 9.20
CA ASP A 37 9.60 12.40 8.07
C ASP A 37 10.10 11.24 7.18
N GLY A 38 9.47 10.07 7.28
CA GLY A 38 9.84 8.88 6.51
C GLY A 38 8.97 8.59 5.28
N THR A 39 9.52 7.85 4.32
CA THR A 39 8.73 7.24 3.23
C THR A 39 7.99 6.01 3.75
N VAL A 40 6.66 5.99 3.58
CA VAL A 40 5.82 4.85 3.97
C VAL A 40 5.55 3.96 2.75
N LEU A 41 6.01 2.72 2.82
CA LEU A 41 5.69 1.68 1.85
C LEU A 41 4.56 0.80 2.39
N VAL A 42 3.44 0.76 1.68
CA VAL A 42 2.30 -0.12 2.01
C VAL A 42 2.30 -1.32 1.07
N LEU A 43 2.36 -2.53 1.63
CA LEU A 43 2.28 -3.80 0.91
C LEU A 43 1.12 -4.64 1.42
N SER A 44 0.51 -5.43 0.54
CA SER A 44 -0.49 -6.42 0.94
C SER A 44 0.18 -7.74 1.31
N GLY A 45 -0.26 -8.35 2.42
CA GLY A 45 0.31 -9.61 2.92
C GLY A 45 -0.06 -10.85 2.10
N ASP A 46 -1.05 -10.74 1.21
CA ASP A 46 -1.55 -11.82 0.36
C ASP A 46 -0.91 -11.85 -1.05
N VAL A 47 0.09 -11.01 -1.31
CA VAL A 47 0.83 -10.95 -2.59
C VAL A 47 2.27 -11.47 -2.41
N PRO A 48 2.47 -12.79 -2.25
CA PRO A 48 3.75 -13.36 -1.81
C PRO A 48 4.87 -13.30 -2.86
N LEU A 49 4.52 -13.06 -4.13
CA LEU A 49 5.49 -13.04 -5.24
C LEU A 49 6.11 -11.65 -5.48
N THR A 50 5.85 -10.69 -4.59
CA THR A 50 6.45 -9.35 -4.69
C THR A 50 7.96 -9.43 -4.53
N GLN A 51 8.71 -9.02 -5.56
CA GLN A 51 10.16 -9.13 -5.57
C GLN A 51 10.84 -7.91 -4.92
N PRO A 52 12.02 -8.09 -4.29
CA PRO A 52 12.80 -6.99 -3.73
C PRO A 52 13.15 -5.89 -4.75
N GLY A 53 13.40 -6.27 -6.01
CA GLY A 53 13.67 -5.31 -7.09
C GLY A 53 12.47 -4.39 -7.37
N THR A 54 11.26 -4.95 -7.39
CA THR A 54 10.00 -4.21 -7.56
C THR A 54 9.78 -3.23 -6.43
N VAL A 55 10.01 -3.66 -5.18
CA VAL A 55 9.88 -2.79 -4.00
C VAL A 55 10.86 -1.62 -4.06
N ARG A 56 12.14 -1.88 -4.39
CA ARG A 56 13.13 -0.82 -4.56
C ARG A 56 12.73 0.17 -5.64
N ALA A 57 12.28 -0.31 -6.79
CA ALA A 57 11.83 0.57 -7.88
C ALA A 57 10.63 1.44 -7.46
N LEU A 58 9.70 0.90 -6.69
CA LEU A 58 8.55 1.65 -6.17
C LEU A 58 8.98 2.77 -5.20
N VAL A 59 9.90 2.48 -4.29
CA VAL A 59 10.44 3.49 -3.35
C VAL A 59 11.22 4.58 -4.09
N GLN A 60 11.97 4.23 -5.14
CA GLN A 60 12.64 5.22 -5.98
C GLN A 60 11.64 6.09 -6.76
N ALA A 61 10.53 5.48 -7.23
CA ALA A 61 9.47 6.22 -7.90
C ALA A 61 8.70 7.18 -6.97
N SER A 62 8.75 6.97 -5.65
CA SER A 62 8.19 7.89 -4.65
C SER A 62 9.20 8.95 -4.16
N ALA A 63 10.34 9.11 -4.84
CA ALA A 63 11.27 10.19 -4.57
C ALA A 63 10.59 11.57 -4.72
N ASP A 64 11.20 12.60 -4.12
CA ASP A 64 10.71 13.99 -4.19
C ASP A 64 9.26 14.17 -3.70
N GLN A 65 8.87 13.39 -2.68
CA GLN A 65 7.54 13.43 -2.05
C GLN A 65 6.38 13.05 -2.99
N ALA A 66 6.66 12.34 -4.08
CA ALA A 66 5.62 11.84 -4.99
C ALA A 66 4.91 10.60 -4.42
N LEU A 67 3.59 10.52 -4.59
CA LEU A 67 2.85 9.28 -4.40
C LEU A 67 3.13 8.34 -5.57
N ALA A 68 3.70 7.17 -5.29
CA ALA A 68 3.91 6.12 -6.27
C ALA A 68 2.93 4.95 -6.08
N LEU A 69 2.44 4.40 -7.20
CA LEU A 69 1.55 3.24 -7.22
C LEU A 69 2.15 2.14 -8.10
N LEU A 70 2.26 0.93 -7.54
CA LEU A 70 2.56 -0.25 -8.34
C LEU A 70 1.28 -0.71 -9.04
N THR A 71 1.32 -0.77 -10.38
CA THR A 71 0.17 -1.16 -11.19
C THR A 71 0.54 -2.32 -12.11
N VAL A 72 -0.45 -3.15 -12.45
CA VAL A 72 -0.29 -4.29 -13.35
C VAL A 72 -1.30 -4.20 -14.49
N ARG A 73 -0.91 -4.69 -15.67
CA ARG A 73 -1.83 -4.87 -16.80
C ARG A 73 -2.22 -6.34 -16.86
N LEU A 74 -3.48 -6.63 -16.58
CA LEU A 74 -4.04 -7.98 -16.62
C LEU A 74 -4.99 -8.07 -17.81
N ARG A 75 -5.00 -9.24 -18.47
CA ARG A 75 -6.01 -9.52 -19.51
C ARG A 75 -7.41 -9.64 -18.91
N GLU A 76 -7.49 -10.28 -17.75
CA GLU A 76 -8.71 -10.56 -17.00
C GLU A 76 -8.59 -9.92 -15.61
N PRO A 77 -8.98 -8.65 -15.43
CA PRO A 77 -8.68 -7.88 -14.22
C PRO A 77 -9.69 -8.11 -13.08
N ARG A 78 -10.38 -9.26 -13.07
CA ARG A 78 -11.41 -9.57 -12.07
C ARG A 78 -10.84 -9.54 -10.64
N GLY A 79 -11.55 -8.92 -9.72
CA GLY A 79 -11.16 -8.73 -8.31
C GLY A 79 -10.23 -7.56 -8.02
N TYR A 80 -9.78 -6.81 -9.04
CA TYR A 80 -8.89 -5.66 -8.87
C TYR A 80 -9.62 -4.32 -9.01
N GLY A 81 -9.10 -3.26 -8.39
CA GLY A 81 -9.46 -1.89 -8.76
C GLY A 81 -8.94 -1.52 -10.16
N ARG A 82 -9.54 -0.49 -10.77
CA ARG A 82 -9.15 0.06 -12.08
C ARG A 82 -8.46 1.40 -11.88
N ILE A 83 -7.27 1.55 -12.45
CA ILE A 83 -6.57 2.84 -12.48
C ILE A 83 -7.24 3.73 -13.53
N VAL A 84 -7.80 4.86 -13.09
CA VAL A 84 -8.33 5.89 -13.98
C VAL A 84 -7.19 6.83 -14.35
N ARG A 85 -7.00 7.05 -15.66
CA ARG A 85 -5.95 7.95 -16.18
C ARG A 85 -6.56 9.10 -16.96
N GLY A 86 -5.94 10.28 -16.84
CA GLY A 86 -6.22 11.44 -17.67
C GLY A 86 -5.68 11.28 -19.09
N ALA A 87 -6.04 12.21 -19.98
CA ALA A 87 -5.56 12.23 -21.36
C ALA A 87 -4.02 12.42 -21.47
N ASP A 88 -3.42 13.04 -20.45
CA ASP A 88 -1.97 13.22 -20.27
C ASP A 88 -1.28 11.98 -19.65
N GLY A 89 -2.03 10.91 -19.37
CA GLY A 89 -1.52 9.69 -18.73
C GLY A 89 -1.40 9.76 -17.20
N SER A 90 -1.69 10.91 -16.60
CA SER A 90 -1.68 11.10 -15.14
C SER A 90 -2.71 10.20 -14.45
N VAL A 91 -2.37 9.69 -13.26
CA VAL A 91 -3.34 8.92 -12.46
C VAL A 91 -4.35 9.91 -11.84
N ARG A 92 -5.64 9.66 -12.07
CA ARG A 92 -6.74 10.47 -11.52
C ARG A 92 -7.44 9.80 -10.35
N GLY A 93 -7.36 8.47 -10.25
CA GLY A 93 -7.93 7.72 -9.16
C GLY A 93 -7.88 6.22 -9.37
N ILE A 94 -8.44 5.51 -8.41
CA ILE A 94 -8.65 4.07 -8.43
C ILE A 94 -10.15 3.86 -8.19
N VAL A 95 -10.80 3.08 -9.05
CA VAL A 95 -12.21 2.69 -8.88
C VAL A 95 -12.24 1.20 -8.53
N GLU A 96 -12.87 0.86 -7.42
CA GLU A 96 -13.00 -0.54 -6.99
C GLU A 96 -13.85 -1.35 -7.98
N GLU A 97 -13.62 -2.66 -8.10
CA GLU A 97 -14.38 -3.49 -9.05
C GLU A 97 -15.90 -3.38 -8.88
N LYS A 98 -16.38 -3.29 -7.64
CA LYS A 98 -17.81 -3.13 -7.34
C LYS A 98 -18.41 -1.81 -7.84
N ASP A 99 -17.57 -0.80 -8.07
CA ASP A 99 -17.93 0.56 -8.47
C ASP A 99 -17.47 0.87 -9.92
N ALA A 100 -16.84 -0.10 -10.60
CA ALA A 100 -16.22 0.03 -11.92
C ALA A 100 -17.12 -0.41 -13.09
#